data_AF-A0A9W6SXZ9-F1
#
_entry.id   AF-A0A9W6SXZ9-F1
#
_cell.length_a   1.000
_cell.length_b   1.000
_cell.length_c   1.000
_cell.angle_alpha   90.00
_cell.angle_beta   90.00
_cell.angle_gamma   90.00
#
_symmetry.space_group_name_H-M   'P 1'
#
loop_
_entity.id
_entity.type
_entity.pdbx_description
1 polymer ?
#
loop_
_entity_poly.entity_id
_entity_poly.type
_entity_poly.pdbx_seq_one_letter_code
_entity_poly.pdbx_strand_id
1 'polypeptide(L)'
;MLAENNTPLQKAVELKIDDELLVARITGRLVHPASGRSYHKLFNPPKKEMTDDITGEPLVQRSDDNAAALTKRLVTYHKQTEPIVDYYKKAGIWSGVDASQPPKTVWADILKCLGQ
;
A
#
# COMPACT_ATOMS: atom_id res chain seq x y z
N MET A 1 -13.16 20.48 9.22
CA MET A 1 -13.46 19.14 8.65
C MET A 1 -13.75 19.28 7.16
N LEU A 2 -13.42 18.32 6.29
CA LEU A 2 -13.58 18.44 4.81
C LEU A 2 -15.00 18.85 4.36
N ALA A 3 -16.02 18.41 5.09
CA ALA A 3 -17.41 18.81 4.87
C ALA A 3 -17.66 20.31 5.11
N GLU A 4 -16.98 20.92 6.09
CA GLU A 4 -17.08 22.36 6.37
C GLU A 4 -16.42 23.20 5.27
N ASN A 5 -15.52 22.60 4.49
CA ASN A 5 -14.88 23.21 3.34
C ASN A 5 -15.59 22.89 2.01
N ASN A 6 -16.84 22.40 2.04
CA ASN A 6 -17.61 21.97 0.85
C ASN A 6 -16.84 21.00 -0.08
N THR A 7 -15.94 20.18 0.48
CA THR A 7 -15.11 19.23 -0.27
C THR A 7 -15.25 17.82 0.32
N PRO A 8 -16.46 17.22 0.27
CA PRO A 8 -16.68 15.91 0.86
C PRO A 8 -15.86 14.82 0.16
N LEU A 9 -15.51 13.79 0.91
CA LEU A 9 -14.87 12.59 0.35
C LEU A 9 -15.84 11.89 -0.60
N GLN A 10 -15.35 11.53 -1.78
CA GLN A 10 -16.15 10.85 -2.81
C GLN A 10 -16.05 9.33 -2.72
N LYS A 11 -14.86 8.82 -2.38
CA LYS A 11 -14.54 7.39 -2.35
C LYS A 11 -13.52 7.09 -1.24
N ALA A 12 -13.62 5.91 -0.66
CA ALA A 12 -12.63 5.32 0.24
C ALA A 12 -12.28 3.92 -0.29
N VAL A 13 -11.06 3.75 -0.78
CA VAL A 13 -10.60 2.48 -1.38
C VAL A 13 -9.75 1.71 -0.37
N GLU A 14 -10.20 0.51 0.00
CA GLU A 14 -9.47 -0.40 0.88
C GLU A 14 -8.70 -1.42 0.04
N LEU A 15 -7.37 -1.44 0.20
CA LEU A 15 -6.49 -2.41 -0.43
C LEU A 15 -6.37 -3.66 0.44
N LYS A 16 -7.10 -4.71 0.10
CA LYS A 16 -7.20 -5.95 0.87
C LYS A 16 -6.10 -6.92 0.47
N ILE A 17 -5.40 -7.46 1.45
CA ILE A 17 -4.33 -8.42 1.24
C ILE A 17 -4.12 -9.24 2.51
N ASP A 18 -3.79 -10.52 2.34
CA ASP A 18 -3.48 -11.40 3.47
C ASP A 18 -2.17 -11.00 4.15
N ASP A 19 -2.16 -11.09 5.48
CA ASP A 19 -1.01 -10.73 6.33
C ASP A 19 0.27 -11.46 5.93
N GLU A 20 0.18 -12.76 5.63
CA GLU A 20 1.33 -13.57 5.22
C GLU A 20 1.97 -13.04 3.93
N LEU A 21 1.14 -12.65 2.96
CA LEU A 21 1.62 -12.05 1.72
C LEU A 21 2.19 -10.66 1.96
N LEU A 22 1.61 -9.89 2.89
CA LEU A 22 2.13 -8.58 3.26
C LEU A 22 3.51 -8.68 3.93
N VAL A 23 3.75 -9.72 4.74
CA VAL A 23 5.07 -10.02 5.32
C VAL A 23 6.10 -10.24 4.23
N ALA A 24 5.79 -11.08 3.23
CA ALA A 24 6.69 -11.31 2.10
C ALA A 24 6.98 -10.00 1.35
N ARG A 25 5.96 -9.16 1.12
CA ARG A 25 6.10 -7.87 0.41
C ARG A 25 6.92 -6.84 1.16
N ILE A 26 6.76 -6.73 2.47
CA ILE A 26 7.47 -5.72 3.27
C ILE A 26 8.93 -6.13 3.45
N THR A 27 9.21 -7.41 3.76
CA THR A 27 10.58 -7.89 3.99
C THR A 27 11.47 -7.85 2.75
N GLY A 28 10.87 -7.89 1.55
CA GLY A 28 11.58 -7.75 0.28
C GLY A 28 11.63 -6.31 -0.28
N ARG A 29 11.07 -5.32 0.42
CA ARG A 29 10.99 -3.94 -0.06
C ARG A 29 12.36 -3.26 -0.09
N LEU A 30 12.62 -2.53 -1.17
CA LEU A 30 13.73 -1.61 -1.34
C LEU A 30 13.15 -0.23 -1.67
N VAL A 31 13.75 0.83 -1.13
CA VAL A 31 13.26 2.20 -1.32
C VAL A 31 14.40 3.09 -1.76
N HIS A 32 14.15 3.94 -2.75
CA HIS A 32 15.06 5.03 -3.09
C HIS A 32 14.79 6.23 -2.15
N PRO A 33 15.73 6.61 -1.25
CA PRO A 33 15.45 7.61 -0.21
C PRO A 33 15.03 8.98 -0.75
N ALA A 34 15.65 9.43 -1.85
CA ALA A 34 15.42 10.78 -2.36
C ALA A 34 14.06 10.95 -3.07
N SER A 35 13.51 9.88 -3.66
CA SER A 35 12.25 9.94 -4.41
C SER A 35 11.07 9.21 -3.77
N GLY A 36 11.34 8.30 -2.83
CA GLY A 36 10.33 7.39 -2.27
C GLY A 36 9.91 6.25 -3.20
N ARG A 37 10.51 6.12 -4.40
CA ARG A 37 10.26 4.99 -5.31
C ARG A 37 10.54 3.68 -4.58
N SER A 38 9.63 2.74 -4.73
CA SER A 38 9.71 1.44 -4.07
C SER A 38 9.90 0.33 -5.11
N TYR A 39 10.82 -0.57 -4.80
CA TYR A 39 11.14 -1.79 -5.52
C TYR A 39 10.92 -2.98 -4.60
N HIS A 40 10.96 -4.18 -5.17
CA HIS A 40 10.89 -5.41 -4.41
C HIS A 40 11.86 -6.44 -4.96
N LYS A 41 12.70 -7.05 -4.12
CA LYS A 41 13.75 -8.00 -4.51
C LYS A 41 13.27 -9.11 -5.47
N LEU A 42 12.05 -9.61 -5.27
CA LEU A 42 11.43 -10.66 -6.09
C LEU A 42 10.32 -10.15 -7.04
N PHE A 43 9.31 -9.45 -6.52
CA PHE A 43 8.11 -9.09 -7.29
C PHE A 43 8.26 -7.89 -8.24
N ASN A 44 9.23 -7.00 -8.00
CA ASN A 44 9.50 -5.83 -8.82
C ASN A 44 10.97 -5.40 -8.65
N PRO A 45 11.92 -6.24 -9.10
CA PRO A 45 13.34 -6.00 -8.86
C PRO A 45 13.81 -4.77 -9.66
N PRO A 46 14.79 -4.02 -9.13
CA PRO A 46 15.47 -3.01 -9.94
C PRO A 46 16.23 -3.68 -11.09
N LYS A 47 16.47 -2.95 -12.18
CA LYS A 47 17.25 -3.44 -13.33
C LYS A 47 18.69 -3.75 -12.95
N LYS A 48 19.25 -2.97 -12.03
CA LYS A 48 20.56 -3.20 -11.42
C LYS A 48 20.39 -3.34 -9.91
N GLU A 49 21.05 -4.35 -9.33
CA GLU A 49 20.95 -4.64 -7.92
C GLU A 49 21.22 -3.40 -7.05
N MET A 50 20.34 -3.18 -6.06
CA MET A 50 20.40 -2.07 -5.11
C MET A 50 20.56 -0.67 -5.74
N THR A 51 20.07 -0.48 -6.97
CA THR A 51 20.21 0.76 -7.74
C THR A 51 18.86 1.23 -8.25
N ASP A 52 18.54 2.51 -8.10
CA ASP A 52 17.34 3.12 -8.67
C ASP A 52 17.43 3.19 -10.20
N ASP A 53 16.37 2.75 -10.89
CA ASP A 53 16.36 2.63 -12.34
C ASP A 53 16.36 3.96 -13.10
N ILE A 54 16.03 5.07 -12.42
CA ILE A 54 15.91 6.40 -13.04
C ILE A 54 17.14 7.24 -12.72
N THR A 55 17.56 7.28 -11.46
CA THR A 55 18.67 8.16 -11.03
C THR A 55 20.01 7.43 -10.95
N GLY A 56 20.02 6.09 -10.88
CA GLY A 56 21.24 5.31 -10.66
C GLY A 56 21.77 5.38 -9.23
N GLU A 57 21.02 6.01 -8.31
CA GLU A 57 21.39 6.14 -6.91
C GLU A 57 21.09 4.87 -6.10
N PRO A 58 21.74 4.66 -4.94
CA PRO A 58 21.51 3.46 -4.13
C PRO A 58 20.09 3.35 -3.57
N LEU A 59 19.55 2.13 -3.61
CA LEU A 59 18.37 1.76 -2.85
C LEU A 59 18.76 1.37 -1.43
N VAL A 60 17.81 1.48 -0.50
CA VAL A 60 17.97 1.03 0.89
C VAL A 60 16.82 0.11 1.29
N GLN A 61 17.10 -0.81 2.21
CA GLN A 61 16.05 -1.51 2.95
C GLN A 61 15.83 -0.78 4.27
N ARG A 62 14.57 -0.51 4.63
CA ARG A 62 14.26 0.16 5.89
C ARG A 62 14.51 -0.77 7.07
N SER A 63 14.92 -0.21 8.21
CA SER A 63 15.18 -0.99 9.43
C SER A 63 13.94 -1.67 10.00
N ASP A 64 12.75 -1.12 9.76
CA ASP A 64 11.47 -1.67 10.20
C ASP A 64 10.84 -2.70 9.25
N ASP A 65 11.49 -2.97 8.10
CA ASP A 65 11.03 -3.94 7.11
C ASP A 65 11.46 -5.37 7.49
N ASN A 66 11.04 -5.81 8.68
CA ASN A 66 11.27 -7.15 9.23
C ASN A 66 9.98 -7.75 9.81
N ALA A 67 9.91 -9.08 9.88
CA ALA A 67 8.70 -9.80 10.29
C ALA A 67 8.20 -9.44 11.69
N ALA A 68 9.12 -9.25 12.65
CA ALA A 68 8.77 -8.92 14.03
C ALA A 68 8.13 -7.53 14.15
N ALA A 69 8.70 -6.54 13.46
CA ALA A 69 8.15 -5.18 13.41
C ALA A 69 6.81 -5.16 12.68
N LEU A 70 6.68 -5.90 11.57
CA LEU A 70 5.44 -5.94 10.81
C LEU A 70 4.29 -6.59 11.57
N THR A 71 4.53 -7.69 12.28
CA THR A 71 3.50 -8.36 13.09
C THR A 71 2.87 -7.38 14.09
N LYS A 72 3.69 -6.56 14.78
CA LYS A 72 3.19 -5.54 15.69
C LYS A 72 2.35 -4.47 14.97
N ARG A 73 2.80 -4.04 13.78
CA ARG A 73 2.08 -3.05 12.96
C ARG A 73 0.74 -3.57 12.46
N LEU A 74 0.67 -4.84 12.06
CA LEU A 74 -0.56 -5.51 11.63
C LEU A 74 -1.57 -5.55 12.77
N VAL A 75 -1.16 -5.97 13.97
CA VAL A 75 -2.05 -5.96 15.15
C VAL A 75 -2.61 -4.54 15.41
N THR A 76 -1.77 -3.51 15.34
CA THR A 76 -2.22 -2.13 15.48
C THR A 76 -3.19 -1.73 14.35
N TYR A 77 -2.92 -2.11 13.11
CA TYR A 77 -3.77 -1.86 11.94
C TYR A 77 -5.17 -2.49 12.11
N HIS A 78 -5.25 -3.78 12.45
CA HIS A 78 -6.54 -4.44 12.69
C HIS A 78 -7.29 -3.81 13.86
N LYS A 79 -6.58 -3.41 14.92
CA LYS A 79 -7.23 -2.80 16.09
C LYS A 79 -7.74 -1.38 15.84
N GLN A 80 -7.00 -0.57 15.07
CA GLN A 80 -7.25 0.87 14.99
C GLN A 80 -7.74 1.34 13.62
N THR A 81 -7.32 0.69 12.54
CA THR A 81 -7.61 1.12 11.16
C THR A 81 -8.79 0.36 10.56
N GLU A 82 -8.91 -0.95 10.81
CA GLU A 82 -10.07 -1.71 10.30
C GLU A 82 -11.43 -1.16 10.75
N PRO A 83 -11.64 -0.67 11.98
CA PRO A 83 -12.93 -0.07 12.36
C PRO A 83 -13.33 1.14 11.50
N ILE A 84 -12.37 1.80 10.84
CA ILE A 84 -12.62 2.93 9.92
C ILE A 84 -13.29 2.43 8.63
N VAL A 85 -13.08 1.16 8.24
CA VAL A 85 -13.75 0.54 7.10
C VAL A 85 -15.27 0.57 7.30
N ASP A 86 -15.75 0.21 8.49
CA ASP A 86 -17.18 0.22 8.78
C ASP A 86 -17.77 1.64 8.76
N TYR A 87 -17.00 2.64 9.17
CA TYR A 87 -17.40 4.04 9.05
C TYR A 87 -17.63 4.42 7.57
N TYR A 88 -16.70 4.12 6.67
CA TYR A 88 -16.84 4.46 5.25
C TYR A 88 -17.84 3.58 4.49
N LYS A 89 -18.06 2.33 4.94
CA LYS A 89 -19.15 1.49 4.45
C LYS A 89 -20.51 2.11 4.78
N LYS A 90 -20.71 2.56 6.02
CA LYS A 90 -21.93 3.26 6.43
C LYS A 90 -22.14 4.58 5.68
N ALA A 91 -21.05 5.28 5.33
CA ALA A 91 -21.11 6.47 4.50
C ALA A 91 -21.38 6.20 3.00
N GLY A 92 -21.40 4.93 2.57
CA GLY A 92 -21.69 4.54 1.18
C GLY A 92 -20.59 4.85 0.17
N ILE A 93 -19.40 5.26 0.63
CA ILE A 93 -18.27 5.65 -0.24
C ILE A 93 -17.15 4.61 -0.28
N TRP A 94 -17.27 3.52 0.48
CA TRP A 94 -16.26 2.47 0.55
C TRP A 94 -16.24 1.55 -0.68
N SER A 95 -15.05 1.10 -1.08
CA SER A 95 -14.84 0.04 -2.06
C SER A 95 -13.61 -0.78 -1.70
N GLY A 96 -13.74 -2.11 -1.67
CA GLY A 96 -12.62 -3.02 -1.44
C GLY A 96 -12.00 -3.49 -2.76
N VAL A 97 -10.67 -3.50 -2.82
CA VAL A 97 -9.88 -3.97 -3.96
C VAL A 97 -8.93 -5.07 -3.50
N ASP A 98 -8.85 -6.17 -4.24
CA ASP A 98 -7.88 -7.23 -3.99
C ASP A 98 -6.48 -6.74 -4.40
N ALA A 99 -5.66 -6.42 -3.40
CA ALA A 99 -4.30 -5.93 -3.59
C ALA A 99 -3.26 -7.06 -3.66
N SER A 100 -3.67 -8.33 -3.58
CA SER A 100 -2.76 -9.48 -3.77
C SER A 100 -2.31 -9.64 -5.23
N GLN A 101 -3.09 -9.08 -6.17
CA GLN A 101 -2.86 -9.16 -7.62
C GLN A 101 -1.65 -8.33 -8.10
N PRO A 102 -1.18 -8.53 -9.36
CA PRO A 102 -0.14 -7.70 -9.95
C PRO A 102 -0.53 -6.22 -10.06
N PRO A 103 0.43 -5.26 -10.00
CA PRO A 103 0.14 -3.84 -9.95
C PRO A 103 -0.79 -3.31 -11.06
N LYS A 104 -0.68 -3.82 -12.28
CA LYS A 104 -1.54 -3.42 -13.40
C LYS A 104 -3.01 -3.82 -13.18
N THR A 105 -3.24 -5.00 -12.61
CA THR A 105 -4.59 -5.50 -12.31
C THR A 105 -5.20 -4.68 -11.17
N VAL A 106 -4.45 -4.49 -10.09
CA VAL A 106 -4.88 -3.66 -8.95
C VAL A 106 -5.22 -2.24 -9.40
N TRP A 107 -4.42 -1.65 -10.30
CA TRP A 107 -4.68 -0.34 -10.86
C TRP A 107 -6.00 -0.28 -11.64
N ALA A 108 -6.27 -1.27 -12.49
CA ALA A 108 -7.53 -1.35 -13.24
C ALA A 108 -8.75 -1.48 -12.29
N ASP A 109 -8.62 -2.28 -11.23
CA ASP A 109 -9.68 -2.44 -10.23
C ASP A 109 -9.94 -1.15 -9.44
N ILE A 110 -8.88 -0.40 -9.10
CA ILE A 110 -9.03 0.92 -8.48
C ILE A 110 -9.78 1.88 -9.40
N LEU A 111 -9.41 1.97 -10.68
CA LEU A 111 -10.09 2.85 -11.65
C LEU A 111 -11.59 2.50 -11.76
N LYS A 112 -11.90 1.21 -11.82
CA LYS A 112 -13.28 0.72 -11.80
C LYS A 112 -14.04 1.16 -10.55
N CYS A 113 -13.43 1.14 -9.37
CA CYS A 113 -14.03 1.64 -8.13
C CYS A 113 -14.29 3.16 -8.14
N LEU A 114 -13.45 3.91 -8.86
CA LEU A 114 -13.56 5.35 -9.06
C LEU A 114 -14.53 5.74 -10.19
N GLY A 115 -14.98 4.77 -11.00
CA GLY A 115 -15.86 5.01 -12.15
C GLY A 115 -15.12 5.58 -13.36
N GLN A 116 -13.83 5.26 -13.50
CA GLN A 116 -12.96 5.68 -14.59
C GLN A 116 -12.60 4.52 -15.53
#